data_AF-A0A1V0GB18-F1
#
_entry.id   AF-A0A1V0GB18-F1
#
_cell.length_a   1.000
_cell.length_b   1.000
_cell.length_c   1.000
_cell.angle_alpha   90.00
_cell.angle_beta   90.00
_cell.angle_gamma   90.00
#
_symmetry.space_group_name_H-M   'P 1'
#
loop_
_entity.id
_entity.type
_entity.pdbx_description
1 polymer ?
#
loop_
_entity_poly.entity_id
_entity_poly.type
_entity_poly.pdbx_seq_one_letter_code
_entity_poly.pdbx_strand_id
1 'polypeptide(L)'
;MTVFTSSKGTQEKWLKDDYFYKRDFFGGEAEAEFLVSEFLKSCGIKDYVPYEKVGSDLCRSQNFIPEGGSFVTMFRLLQQRGIRNQISNK
;
A
#
# COMPACT_ATOMS: atom_id res chain seq x y z
N MET A 1 -5.16 0.30 -17.61
CA MET A 1 -4.60 0.01 -16.26
C MET A 1 -4.30 1.33 -15.59
N THR A 2 -5.00 1.65 -14.51
CA THR A 2 -4.78 2.90 -13.76
C THR A 2 -3.72 2.63 -12.70
N VAL A 3 -2.50 3.12 -12.92
CA VAL A 3 -1.40 2.94 -11.97
C VAL A 3 -1.43 4.08 -10.96
N PHE A 4 -1.76 3.77 -9.70
CA PHE A 4 -1.69 4.72 -8.59
C PHE A 4 -0.27 4.73 -8.00
N THR A 5 0.66 5.47 -8.61
CA THR A 5 1.98 5.67 -8.00
C THR A 5 1.93 6.88 -7.06
N SER A 6 2.26 6.66 -5.78
CA SER A 6 2.56 7.74 -4.83
C SER A 6 3.93 8.36 -5.15
N SER A 7 4.07 9.66 -4.90
CA SER A 7 5.26 10.49 -5.17
C SER A 7 6.51 10.09 -4.35
N LYS A 8 7.12 8.94 -4.66
CA LYS A 8 8.17 8.21 -3.91
C LYS A 8 7.64 7.21 -2.87
N GLY A 9 6.85 6.24 -3.32
CA GLY A 9 6.80 4.94 -2.64
C GLY A 9 7.84 4.03 -3.31
N THR A 10 8.81 3.52 -2.55
CA THR A 10 9.89 2.66 -3.08
C THR A 10 9.39 1.30 -3.56
N GLN A 11 8.25 0.83 -3.03
CA GLN A 11 7.71 -0.50 -3.32
C GLN A 11 6.61 -0.46 -4.39
N GLU A 12 6.73 -1.32 -5.41
CA GLU A 12 5.75 -1.48 -6.49
C GLU A 12 4.41 -1.95 -5.94
N LYS A 13 3.34 -1.23 -6.28
CA LYS A 13 1.96 -1.57 -5.90
C LYS A 13 0.97 -1.14 -6.96
N TRP A 14 -0.09 -1.93 -7.16
CA TRP A 14 -1.15 -1.62 -8.12
C TRP A 14 -2.50 -2.19 -7.67
N LEU A 15 -3.58 -1.58 -8.17
CA LEU A 15 -4.95 -2.08 -8.00
C LEU A 15 -5.36 -2.85 -9.26
N LYS A 16 -5.85 -4.08 -9.10
CA LYS A 16 -6.39 -4.89 -10.19
C LYS A 16 -7.50 -5.80 -9.67
N ASP A 17 -8.63 -5.84 -10.37
CA ASP A 17 -9.77 -6.72 -10.08
C ASP A 17 -10.23 -6.65 -8.60
N ASP A 18 -10.26 -5.43 -8.04
CA ASP A 18 -10.62 -5.14 -6.64
C ASP A 18 -9.64 -5.68 -5.56
N TYR A 19 -8.38 -5.89 -5.96
CA TYR A 19 -7.28 -6.23 -5.05
C TYR A 19 -6.10 -5.28 -5.20
N PHE A 20 -5.50 -4.91 -4.09
CA PHE A 20 -4.19 -4.27 -4.07
C PHE A 20 -3.10 -5.34 -4.07
N TYR A 21 -2.20 -5.25 -5.03
CA TYR A 21 -1.02 -6.10 -5.12
C TYR A 21 0.21 -5.32 -4.66
N LYS A 22 1.12 -6.02 -3.97
CA LYS A 22 2.46 -5.52 -3.63
C LYS A 22 3.48 -6.56 -4.06
N ARG A 23 4.47 -6.12 -4.86
CA ARG A 23 5.62 -6.94 -5.22
C ARG A 23 6.81 -6.59 -4.33
N ASP A 24 7.62 -7.59 -4.02
CA ASP A 24 8.91 -7.42 -3.37
C ASP A 24 9.81 -6.43 -4.11
N PHE A 25 10.63 -5.71 -3.35
CA PHE A 25 11.67 -4.84 -3.92
C PHE A 25 13.06 -5.29 -3.48
N PHE A 26 13.21 -5.66 -2.20
CA PHE A 26 14.44 -6.22 -1.63
C PHE A 26 14.33 -7.73 -1.31
N GLY A 27 13.13 -8.30 -1.39
CA GLY A 27 12.86 -9.71 -1.16
C GLY A 27 12.29 -9.97 0.24
N GLY A 28 11.29 -10.84 0.29
CA GLY A 28 10.66 -11.28 1.54
C GLY A 28 9.57 -10.33 2.06
N GLU A 29 9.30 -9.20 1.40
CA GLU A 29 8.24 -8.29 1.84
C GLU A 29 6.86 -8.94 1.74
N ALA A 30 6.59 -9.69 0.68
CA ALA A 30 5.34 -10.43 0.50
C ALA A 30 5.16 -11.51 1.57
N GLU A 31 6.25 -12.20 1.94
CA GLU A 31 6.24 -13.17 3.04
C GLU A 31 5.98 -12.49 4.38
N ALA A 32 6.63 -11.35 4.64
CA ALA A 32 6.44 -10.59 5.87
C ALA A 32 4.99 -10.10 6.01
N GLU A 33 4.40 -9.55 4.95
CA GLU A 33 2.99 -9.10 4.94
C GLU A 33 2.02 -10.25 5.23
N PHE A 34 2.26 -11.43 4.65
CA PHE A 34 1.47 -12.62 4.89
C PHE A 34 1.61 -13.14 6.33
N LEU A 35 2.85 -13.31 6.82
CA LEU A 35 3.10 -13.82 8.17
C LEU A 35 2.55 -12.90 9.26
N VAL A 36 2.70 -11.58 9.10
CA VAL A 36 2.11 -10.60 10.03
C VAL A 36 0.59 -10.65 9.99
N SER A 37 -0.01 -10.86 8.82
CA SER A 37 -1.47 -11.01 8.70
C SER A 37 -1.98 -12.24 9.46
N GLU A 38 -1.34 -13.39 9.29
CA GLU A 38 -1.72 -14.61 10.03
C GLU A 38 -1.45 -14.49 11.53
N PHE A 39 -0.37 -13.81 11.93
CA PHE A 39 -0.09 -13.51 13.33
C PHE A 39 -1.20 -12.65 13.95
N LEU A 40 -1.54 -11.50 13.35
CA LEU A 40 -2.58 -10.59 13.85
C LEU A 40 -3.95 -11.28 13.93
N LYS A 41 -4.28 -12.09 12.92
CA LYS A 41 -5.47 -12.95 12.90
C LYS A 41 -5.48 -13.92 14.08
N SER A 42 -4.35 -14.59 14.37
CA SER A 42 -4.23 -15.51 15.50
C SER A 42 -4.39 -14.82 16.86
N CYS A 43 -4.00 -13.54 16.96
CA CYS A 43 -4.21 -12.71 18.14
C CYS A 43 -5.66 -12.19 18.29
N GLY A 44 -6.54 -12.44 17.33
CA GLY A 44 -7.92 -11.93 17.33
C GLY A 44 -8.04 -10.43 17.00
N ILE A 45 -6.96 -9.80 16.52
CA ILE A 45 -6.98 -8.41 16.06
C ILE A 45 -7.74 -8.36 14.73
N LYS A 46 -8.61 -7.36 14.57
CA LYS A 46 -9.45 -7.20 13.37
C LYS A 46 -9.19 -5.90 12.61
N ASP A 47 -8.59 -4.91 13.28
CA ASP A 47 -8.33 -3.59 12.70
C ASP A 47 -6.99 -3.56 11.98
N TYR A 48 -6.92 -4.28 10.86
CA TYR A 48 -5.77 -4.30 9.96
C TYR A 48 -6.22 -4.73 8.56
N VAL A 49 -5.36 -4.53 7.56
CA VAL A 49 -5.59 -5.02 6.20
C VAL A 49 -4.93 -6.39 6.06
N PRO A 50 -5.68 -7.48 5.88
CA PRO A 50 -5.10 -8.80 5.69
C PRO A 50 -4.49 -8.95 4.30
N TYR A 51 -3.31 -9.54 4.25
CA TYR A 51 -2.62 -9.91 3.01
C TYR A 51 -2.55 -11.42 2.83
N GLU A 52 -2.79 -11.85 1.60
CA GLU A 52 -2.62 -13.22 1.14
C GLU A 52 -1.37 -13.31 0.28
N LYS A 53 -0.63 -14.42 0.41
CA LYS A 53 0.48 -14.73 -0.49
C LYS A 53 -0.05 -15.34 -1.79
N VAL A 54 0.34 -14.78 -2.93
CA VAL A 54 -0.09 -15.24 -4.27
C VAL A 54 1.06 -15.63 -5.20
N GLY A 55 2.31 -15.48 -4.72
CA GLY A 55 3.54 -15.86 -5.42
C GLY A 55 4.72 -15.82 -4.45
N SER A 56 5.93 -16.10 -4.92
CA SER A 56 7.14 -16.03 -4.09
C SER A 56 7.46 -14.60 -3.64
N ASP A 57 7.20 -13.64 -4.53
CA ASP A 57 7.56 -12.21 -4.42
C ASP A 57 6.32 -11.30 -4.45
N LEU A 58 5.12 -11.87 -4.26
CA LEU A 58 3.86 -11.18 -4.50
C LEU A 58 2.82 -11.53 -3.44
N CYS A 59 2.28 -10.50 -2.81
CA CYS A 59 1.11 -10.59 -1.94
C CYS A 59 -0.01 -9.66 -2.43
N ARG A 60 -1.22 -9.90 -1.93
CA ARG A 60 -2.38 -9.05 -2.23
C ARG A 60 -3.27 -8.85 -1.02
N SER A 61 -4.03 -7.76 -1.01
CA SER A 61 -5.14 -7.53 -0.08
C SER A 61 -6.39 -7.15 -0.84
N GLN A 62 -7.56 -7.37 -0.21
CA GLN A 62 -8.83 -6.90 -0.73
C GLN A 62 -8.84 -5.36 -0.73
N ASN A 63 -9.49 -4.74 -1.72
CA ASN A 63 -9.56 -3.28 -1.80
C ASN A 63 -10.31 -2.71 -0.59
N PHE A 64 -9.59 -1.97 0.24
CA PHE A 64 -10.11 -1.35 1.46
C PHE A 64 -10.44 0.14 1.27
N ILE A 65 -10.36 0.68 0.05
CA ILE A 65 -10.80 2.06 -0.23
C ILE A 65 -12.32 2.04 -0.43
N PRO A 66 -13.09 2.81 0.37
CA PRO A 66 -14.55 2.90 0.21
C PRO A 66 -14.94 3.41 -1.18
N GLU A 67 -16.16 3.11 -1.60
CA GLU A 67 -16.73 3.63 -2.84
C GLU A 67 -16.69 5.18 -2.85
N GLY A 68 -16.23 5.76 -3.96
CA GLY A 68 -15.98 7.21 -4.08
C GLY A 68 -14.76 7.74 -3.31
N GLY A 69 -14.11 6.89 -2.53
CA GLY A 69 -12.86 7.19 -1.84
C GLY A 69 -11.66 7.24 -2.79
N SER A 70 -10.60 7.93 -2.36
CA SER A 70 -9.30 7.90 -3.04
C SER A 70 -8.16 7.94 -2.05
N PHE A 71 -7.05 7.30 -2.39
CA PHE A 71 -5.82 7.40 -1.61
C PHE A 71 -5.11 8.72 -1.95
N VAL A 72 -5.02 9.62 -0.97
CA VAL A 72 -4.29 10.88 -1.08
C VAL A 72 -3.07 10.81 -0.18
N THR A 73 -1.87 10.94 -0.76
CA THR A 73 -0.65 11.02 0.04
C THR A 73 -0.68 12.28 0.89
N MET A 74 -0.11 12.23 2.10
CA MET A 74 0.04 13.43 2.93
C MET A 74 0.70 14.58 2.15
N PHE A 75 1.69 14.27 1.32
CA PHE A 75 2.34 15.26 0.44
C PHE A 75 1.34 15.96 -0.50
N ARG A 76 0.50 15.20 -1.23
CA ARG A 76 -0.53 15.79 -2.10
C ARG A 76 -1.56 16.58 -1.30
N LEU A 77 -1.93 16.09 -0.11
CA LEU A 77 -2.86 16.78 0.78
C LEU A 77 -2.31 18.14 1.23
N LEU A 78 -1.02 18.21 1.61
CA LEU A 78 -0.36 19.46 1.99
C LEU A 78 -0.28 20.44 0.83
N GLN A 79 0.04 19.97 -0.38
CA GLN A 79 0.03 20.80 -1.60
C GLN A 79 -1.35 21.40 -1.89
N GLN A 80 -2.42 20.61 -1.77
CA GLN A 80 -3.79 21.08 -1.93
C GLN A 80 -4.17 22.15 -0.89
N ARG A 81 -3.58 22.09 0.31
CA ARG A 81 -3.76 23.10 1.39
C ARG A 81 -2.82 24.30 1.26
N GLY A 82 -2.07 24.42 0.16
CA GLY A 82 -1.16 25.55 -0.08
C GLY A 82 0.17 25.48 0.68
N ILE A 83 0.44 24.38 1.39
CA ILE A 83 1.73 24.15 2.05
C ILE A 83 2.71 23.68 0.98
N ARG A 84 3.59 24.58 0.55
CA ARG A 84 4.63 24.30 -0.45
C ARG A 84 5.93 23.93 0.24
N ASN A 85 6.66 22.98 -0.34
CA ASN A 85 8.03 22.68 0.07
C ASN A 85 8.91 23.92 -0.15
N GLN A 86 9.56 24.42 0.91
CA GLN A 86 10.79 25.21 0.81
C GLN A 86 12.03 24.30 0.70
N ILE A 87 11.94 23.21 -0.06
CA ILE A 87 13.11 22.35 -0.27
C ILE A 87 13.87 22.94 -1.45
N SER A 88 14.78 23.85 -1.08
CA SER A 88 15.86 24.38 -1.91
C SER A 88 16.57 23.23 -2.60
N ASN A 89 16.83 23.40 -3.91
CA ASN A 89 17.79 22.58 -4.64
C ASN A 89 19.12 22.57 -3.88
N LYS A 90 19.52 21.40 -3.38
CA LYS A 90 20.91 21.04 -3.13
C LYS A 90 21.17 19.69 -3.78
#